data_AF-A0A932VF27-F1
#
_entry.id   AF-A0A932VF27-F1
#
_cell.length_a   1.000
_cell.length_b   1.000
_cell.length_c   1.000
_cell.angle_alpha   90.00
_cell.angle_beta   90.00
_cell.angle_gamma   90.00
#
_symmetry.space_group_name_H-M   'P 1'
#
loop_
_entity.id
_entity.type
_entity.pdbx_description
1 polymer ?
#
loop_
_entity_poly.entity_id
_entity_poly.type
_entity_poly.pdbx_seq_one_letter_code
_entity_poly.pdbx_strand_id
1 'polypeptide(L)'
;MLIPLLFILTAAWTAEITTNNVQMFDAPKWLTEAHVNTVVDKIQATLEWDIRRVNVKWYRSEQEFEHAHGLPVTRDSGSTILAVSKKTDNTVHLGPNVNAANFDGVFGHELGHIIMFQKYKTAIPQWLEEGLANWAAKHGTIDYKYLASQPGVDVKTMGHPFGNGGPGPRYHYMASTALMEMIGSHCQIHDLLQLSVGEKLEGYLDTFCGIPDLNAEFRRFVARKAGVPLKK
;
A
#
# COMPACT_ATOMS: atom_id res chain seq x y z
N MET A 1 43.16 -43.04 -0.11
CA MET A 1 42.20 -42.55 0.91
C MET A 1 41.81 -41.13 0.53
N LEU A 2 40.57 -40.91 0.10
CA LEU A 2 40.01 -39.58 -0.19
C LEU A 2 39.07 -39.22 0.97
N ILE A 3 39.39 -38.14 1.68
CA ILE A 3 38.56 -37.59 2.75
C ILE A 3 37.53 -36.68 2.10
N PRO A 4 36.21 -36.95 2.20
CA PRO A 4 35.21 -36.01 1.71
C PRO A 4 35.14 -34.84 2.70
N LEU A 5 35.49 -33.65 2.22
CA LEU A 5 35.31 -32.40 2.95
C LEU A 5 33.81 -32.06 2.94
N LEU A 6 33.13 -32.37 4.04
CA LEU A 6 31.73 -32.02 4.25
C LEU A 6 31.67 -30.51 4.52
N PHE A 7 31.36 -29.70 3.50
CA PHE A 7 31.01 -28.30 3.70
C PHE A 7 29.67 -28.23 4.42
N ILE A 8 29.72 -28.09 5.74
CA ILE A 8 28.55 -27.70 6.54
C ILE A 8 28.31 -26.22 6.25
N LEU A 9 27.47 -25.94 5.24
CA LEU A 9 26.85 -24.63 5.07
C LEU A 9 25.97 -24.39 6.30
N THR A 10 26.45 -23.59 7.25
CA THR A 10 25.66 -23.13 8.38
C THR A 10 24.53 -22.25 7.86
N ALA A 11 23.37 -22.85 7.59
CA ALA A 11 22.12 -22.13 7.38
C ALA A 11 21.63 -21.60 8.72
N ALA A 12 22.21 -20.49 9.19
CA ALA A 12 21.73 -19.73 10.34
C ALA A 12 21.33 -18.32 9.86
N TRP A 13 20.07 -18.20 9.44
CA TRP A 13 19.49 -16.98 8.89
C TRP A 13 18.06 -16.83 9.38
N THR A 14 17.89 -16.35 10.61
CA THR A 14 16.63 -15.72 11.06
C THR A 14 16.97 -14.86 12.28
N ALA A 15 16.74 -13.55 12.19
CA ALA A 15 16.63 -12.72 13.38
C ALA A 15 15.15 -12.60 13.71
N GLU A 16 14.79 -12.81 14.96
CA GLU A 16 13.47 -12.40 15.44
C GLU A 16 13.53 -10.90 15.73
N ILE A 17 12.63 -10.12 15.13
CA ILE A 17 12.40 -8.72 15.49
C ILE A 17 11.05 -8.66 16.21
N THR A 18 11.08 -8.27 17.47
CA THR A 18 9.87 -8.11 18.28
C THR A 18 9.86 -6.73 18.91
N THR A 19 8.96 -5.87 18.44
CA THR A 19 8.71 -4.53 18.98
C THR A 19 7.37 -4.52 19.73
N ASN A 20 6.98 -3.37 20.26
CA ASN A 20 5.62 -3.19 20.80
C ASN A 20 4.56 -3.41 19.71
N ASN A 21 4.87 -3.02 18.47
CA ASN A 21 3.90 -2.87 17.39
C ASN A 21 4.03 -3.94 16.29
N VAL A 22 5.17 -4.63 16.20
CA VAL A 22 5.47 -5.57 15.11
C VAL A 22 6.21 -6.79 15.64
N GLN A 23 5.87 -7.97 15.13
CA GLN A 23 6.64 -9.20 15.34
C GLN A 23 7.00 -9.85 14.00
N MET A 24 8.28 -10.13 13.78
CA MET A 24 8.84 -10.78 12.59
C MET A 24 9.73 -11.94 13.03
N PHE A 25 9.31 -13.19 12.80
CA PHE A 25 10.10 -14.38 13.20
C PHE A 25 11.25 -14.71 12.25
N ASP A 26 11.09 -14.38 10.96
CA ASP A 26 12.04 -14.69 9.90
C ASP A 26 12.59 -13.41 9.24
N ALA A 27 12.95 -12.40 10.04
CA ALA A 27 13.41 -11.13 9.48
C ALA A 27 14.76 -11.28 8.75
N PRO A 28 14.94 -10.64 7.58
CA PRO A 28 16.23 -10.58 6.91
C PRO A 28 17.30 -9.90 7.76
N LYS A 29 18.56 -10.36 7.68
CA LYS A 29 19.67 -9.81 8.49
C LYS A 29 19.97 -8.32 8.27
N TRP A 30 19.57 -7.76 7.13
CA TRP A 30 19.74 -6.34 6.84
C TRP A 30 18.72 -5.47 7.57
N LEU A 31 17.60 -6.06 8.03
CA LEU A 31 16.54 -5.35 8.72
C LEU A 31 16.82 -5.35 10.22
N THR A 32 16.71 -4.18 10.84
CA THR A 32 16.92 -4.01 12.27
C THR A 32 15.63 -3.56 12.95
N GLU A 33 15.52 -3.80 14.25
CA GLU A 33 14.39 -3.34 15.06
C GLU A 33 14.18 -1.82 14.95
N ALA A 34 15.26 -1.05 15.03
CA ALA A 34 15.21 0.41 14.93
C ALA A 34 14.67 0.88 13.56
N HIS A 35 15.04 0.19 12.48
CA HIS A 35 14.54 0.49 11.13
C HIS A 35 13.04 0.19 11.03
N VAL A 36 12.58 -0.95 11.57
CA VAL A 36 11.15 -1.29 11.65
C VAL A 36 10.37 -0.20 12.42
N ASN A 37 10.84 0.19 13.61
CA ASN A 37 10.17 1.22 14.41
C ASN A 37 10.13 2.58 13.67
N THR A 38 11.19 2.95 12.94
CA THR A 38 11.18 4.19 12.14
C THR A 38 10.04 4.23 11.12
N VAL A 39 9.80 3.11 10.42
CA VAL A 39 8.68 3.00 9.46
C VAL A 39 7.35 3.03 10.20
N VAL A 40 7.21 2.21 11.25
CA VAL A 40 5.98 2.12 12.06
C VAL A 40 5.58 3.48 12.63
N ASP A 41 6.48 4.16 13.31
CA ASP A 41 6.23 5.46 13.97
C ASP A 41 5.79 6.50 12.95
N LYS A 42 6.42 6.53 11.76
CA LYS A 42 6.04 7.43 10.67
C LYS A 42 4.59 7.17 10.21
N ILE A 43 4.20 5.92 9.98
CA ILE A 43 2.84 5.61 9.51
C ILE A 43 1.82 5.88 10.62
N GLN A 44 2.10 5.49 11.87
CA GLN A 44 1.24 5.76 13.02
C GLN A 44 1.02 7.25 13.24
N ALA A 45 2.08 8.06 13.16
CA ALA A 45 1.98 9.51 13.25
C ALA A 45 1.16 10.09 12.09
N THR A 46 1.38 9.59 10.87
CA THR A 46 0.67 10.07 9.68
C THR A 46 -0.82 9.76 9.72
N LEU A 47 -1.20 8.58 10.21
CA LEU A 47 -2.60 8.15 10.31
C LEU A 47 -3.22 8.41 11.70
N GLU A 48 -2.46 9.01 12.61
CA GLU A 48 -2.80 9.33 14.00
C GLU A 48 -3.44 8.15 14.72
N TRP A 49 -2.76 7.00 14.71
CA TRP A 49 -3.27 5.77 15.30
C TRP A 49 -2.18 4.84 15.75
N ASP A 50 -2.28 4.37 16.99
CA ASP A 50 -1.41 3.31 17.49
C ASP A 50 -1.92 1.93 17.07
N ILE A 51 -1.08 1.17 16.39
CA ILE A 51 -1.46 -0.17 15.95
C ILE A 51 -1.43 -1.15 17.11
N ARG A 52 -2.41 -2.07 17.11
CA ARG A 52 -2.22 -3.33 17.82
C ARG A 52 -1.14 -4.13 17.12
N ARG A 53 -0.30 -4.81 17.91
CA ARG A 53 0.83 -5.60 17.40
C ARG A 53 0.44 -6.43 16.16
N VAL A 54 1.20 -6.23 15.09
CA VAL A 54 1.02 -6.86 13.78
C VAL A 54 2.07 -7.95 13.61
N ASN A 55 1.64 -9.14 13.21
CA ASN A 55 2.59 -10.18 12.82
C ASN A 55 2.97 -9.99 11.36
N VAL A 56 4.27 -10.08 11.07
CA VAL A 56 4.80 -9.91 9.74
C VAL A 56 5.48 -11.21 9.31
N LYS A 57 4.93 -11.82 8.26
CA LYS A 57 5.45 -13.05 7.68
C LYS A 57 6.33 -12.75 6.48
N TRP A 58 7.57 -13.23 6.49
CA TRP A 58 8.46 -13.17 5.33
C TRP A 58 8.40 -14.48 4.55
N TYR A 59 8.27 -14.38 3.23
CA TYR A 59 8.27 -15.53 2.33
C TYR A 59 9.64 -15.70 1.68
N ARG A 60 10.11 -16.94 1.61
CA ARG A 60 11.47 -17.24 1.12
C ARG A 60 11.53 -17.41 -0.39
N SER A 61 10.41 -17.72 -1.03
CA SER A 61 10.31 -17.88 -2.48
C SER A 61 9.03 -17.26 -3.00
N GLU A 62 9.06 -16.86 -4.27
CA GLU A 62 7.92 -16.23 -4.93
C GLU A 62 6.75 -17.21 -5.03
N GLN A 63 7.06 -18.49 -5.30
CA GLN A 63 6.08 -19.56 -5.35
C GLN A 63 5.35 -19.76 -4.02
N GLU A 64 6.05 -19.69 -2.87
CA GLU A 64 5.39 -19.81 -1.57
C GLU A 64 4.46 -18.62 -1.32
N PHE A 65 4.90 -17.42 -1.68
CA PHE A 65 4.12 -16.20 -1.56
C PHE A 65 2.86 -16.26 -2.46
N GLU A 66 3.03 -16.50 -3.75
CA GLU A 66 1.94 -16.62 -4.73
C GLU A 66 0.93 -17.69 -4.29
N HIS A 67 1.39 -18.87 -3.88
CA HIS A 67 0.52 -19.95 -3.42
C HIS A 67 -0.27 -19.58 -2.17
N ALA A 68 0.36 -18.96 -1.17
CA ALA A 68 -0.30 -18.59 0.08
C ALA A 68 -1.35 -17.47 -0.08
N HIS A 69 -1.32 -16.76 -1.21
CA HIS A 69 -2.23 -15.66 -1.53
C HIS A 69 -3.14 -15.95 -2.73
N GLY A 70 -3.08 -17.16 -3.31
CA GLY A 70 -3.88 -17.53 -4.48
C GLY A 70 -3.57 -16.69 -5.73
N LEU A 71 -2.35 -16.17 -5.82
CA LEU A 71 -1.89 -15.39 -6.97
C LEU A 71 -1.49 -16.31 -8.12
N PRO A 72 -1.60 -15.87 -9.39
CA PRO A 72 -1.13 -16.65 -10.53
C PRO A 72 0.35 -16.96 -10.38
N VAL A 73 0.73 -18.24 -10.47
CA VAL A 73 2.14 -18.63 -10.39
C VAL A 73 2.87 -18.17 -11.64
N THR A 74 3.72 -17.15 -11.52
CA THR A 74 4.48 -16.63 -12.66
C THR A 74 5.81 -17.36 -12.76
N ARG A 75 5.99 -18.18 -13.81
CA ARG A 75 7.21 -18.98 -13.97
C ARG A 75 8.44 -18.16 -14.36
N ASP A 76 8.24 -17.01 -15.01
CA ASP A 76 9.33 -16.33 -15.73
C ASP A 76 9.52 -14.84 -15.41
N SER A 77 8.68 -14.21 -14.58
CA SER A 77 8.75 -12.75 -14.34
C SER A 77 8.72 -12.31 -12.87
N GLY A 78 8.51 -13.23 -11.93
CA GLY A 78 8.20 -12.89 -10.54
C GLY A 78 6.86 -12.16 -10.40
N SER A 79 6.25 -12.27 -9.21
CA SER A 79 5.05 -11.50 -8.90
C SER A 79 5.36 -10.00 -8.92
N THR A 80 4.47 -9.21 -9.50
CA THR A 80 4.49 -7.75 -9.36
C THR A 80 4.00 -7.30 -7.98
N ILE A 81 3.37 -8.21 -7.22
CA ILE A 81 2.90 -7.98 -5.86
C ILE A 81 4.04 -8.32 -4.90
N LEU A 82 4.54 -7.31 -4.19
CA LEU A 82 5.65 -7.48 -3.25
C LEU A 82 5.18 -7.81 -1.83
N ALA A 83 3.93 -7.47 -1.50
CA ALA A 83 3.38 -7.67 -0.17
C ALA A 83 1.86 -7.72 -0.20
N VAL A 84 1.27 -8.25 0.87
CA VAL A 84 -0.18 -8.31 1.10
C VAL A 84 -0.48 -8.12 2.57
N SER A 85 -1.42 -7.23 2.88
CA SER A 85 -2.04 -7.13 4.21
C SER A 85 -3.26 -8.03 4.33
N LYS A 86 -3.34 -8.82 5.41
CA LYS A 86 -4.52 -9.61 5.74
C LYS A 86 -5.26 -8.97 6.92
N LYS A 87 -6.39 -8.34 6.59
CA LYS A 87 -7.29 -7.68 7.55
C LYS A 87 -7.84 -8.68 8.60
N THR A 88 -8.06 -9.94 8.22
CA THR A 88 -8.71 -10.96 9.06
C THR A 88 -7.90 -11.41 10.27
N ASP A 89 -6.58 -11.44 10.16
CA ASP A 89 -5.67 -11.92 11.21
C ASP A 89 -4.64 -10.85 11.62
N ASN A 90 -4.80 -9.62 11.14
CA ASN A 90 -3.93 -8.50 11.45
C ASN A 90 -2.46 -8.78 11.12
N THR A 91 -2.21 -9.28 9.91
CA THR A 91 -0.87 -9.66 9.46
C THR A 91 -0.45 -8.95 8.18
N VAL A 92 0.86 -8.76 8.03
CA VAL A 92 1.49 -8.31 6.78
C VAL A 92 2.36 -9.43 6.25
N HIS A 93 2.19 -9.75 4.98
CA HIS A 93 2.93 -10.79 4.29
C HIS A 93 3.88 -10.13 3.29
N LEU A 94 5.18 -10.34 3.43
CA LEU A 94 6.22 -9.76 2.58
C LEU A 94 6.83 -10.84 1.68
N GLY A 95 6.83 -10.58 0.38
CA GLY A 95 7.44 -11.44 -0.63
C GLY A 95 8.97 -11.40 -0.61
N PRO A 96 9.64 -12.34 -1.30
CA PRO A 96 11.10 -12.47 -1.27
C PRO A 96 11.83 -11.30 -1.95
N ASN A 97 11.13 -10.53 -2.79
CA ASN A 97 11.69 -9.40 -3.54
C ASN A 97 11.71 -8.09 -2.72
N VAL A 98 11.16 -8.08 -1.50
CA VAL A 98 11.33 -6.98 -0.56
C VAL A 98 12.77 -6.95 -0.05
N ASN A 99 13.40 -5.78 -0.11
CA ASN A 99 14.80 -5.58 0.23
C ASN A 99 15.00 -4.21 0.88
N ALA A 100 16.22 -3.90 1.31
CA ALA A 100 16.53 -2.66 2.02
C ALA A 100 16.15 -1.39 1.26
N ALA A 101 16.14 -1.41 -0.09
CA ALA A 101 15.86 -0.22 -0.89
C ALA A 101 14.35 0.07 -1.03
N ASN A 102 13.48 -0.94 -0.90
CA ASN A 102 12.04 -0.78 -1.07
C ASN A 102 11.22 -1.08 0.20
N PHE A 103 11.86 -1.55 1.27
CA PHE A 103 11.20 -1.95 2.51
C PHE A 103 10.28 -0.86 3.08
N ASP A 104 10.78 0.35 3.27
CA ASP A 104 10.02 1.44 3.90
C ASP A 104 8.72 1.74 3.17
N GLY A 105 8.78 1.76 1.83
CA GLY A 105 7.62 2.03 0.98
C GLY A 105 6.63 0.87 1.00
N VAL A 106 7.13 -0.36 0.81
CA VAL A 106 6.28 -1.57 0.75
C VAL A 106 5.66 -1.87 2.12
N PHE A 107 6.47 -1.99 3.15
CA PHE A 107 6.00 -2.30 4.49
C PHE A 107 5.14 -1.17 5.07
N GLY A 108 5.54 0.10 4.84
CA GLY A 108 4.75 1.25 5.26
C GLY A 108 3.37 1.31 4.58
N HIS A 109 3.29 0.95 3.29
CA HIS A 109 2.03 0.84 2.56
C HIS A 109 1.11 -0.20 3.18
N GLU A 110 1.61 -1.41 3.42
CA GLU A 110 0.84 -2.48 4.05
C GLU A 110 0.40 -2.15 5.48
N LEU A 111 1.27 -1.53 6.29
CA LEU A 111 0.86 -1.02 7.60
C LEU A 111 -0.26 0.02 7.51
N GLY A 112 -0.27 0.85 6.47
CA GLY A 112 -1.37 1.76 6.17
C GLY A 112 -2.70 1.03 6.05
N HIS A 113 -2.72 -0.08 5.30
CA HIS A 113 -3.92 -0.94 5.16
C HIS A 113 -4.40 -1.52 6.50
N ILE A 114 -3.47 -1.96 7.35
CA ILE A 114 -3.79 -2.45 8.69
C ILE A 114 -4.41 -1.34 9.55
N ILE A 115 -3.80 -0.15 9.60
CA ILE A 115 -4.33 0.98 10.37
C ILE A 115 -5.71 1.38 9.84
N MET A 116 -5.87 1.46 8.52
CA MET A 116 -7.15 1.82 7.92
C MET A 116 -8.26 0.85 8.34
N PHE A 117 -7.96 -0.44 8.34
CA PHE A 117 -8.91 -1.46 8.81
C PHE A 117 -9.20 -1.33 10.32
N GLN A 118 -8.20 -1.14 11.16
CA GLN A 118 -8.38 -1.04 12.62
C GLN A 118 -9.11 0.23 13.05
N LYS A 119 -8.73 1.40 12.51
CA LYS A 119 -9.24 2.72 12.91
C LYS A 119 -10.52 3.10 12.15
N TYR A 120 -10.44 3.12 10.82
CA TYR A 120 -11.49 3.69 9.97
C TYR A 120 -12.51 2.65 9.50
N LYS A 121 -12.20 1.36 9.57
CA LYS A 121 -13.06 0.24 9.14
C LYS A 121 -13.51 0.37 7.69
N THR A 122 -14.69 0.93 7.46
CA THR A 122 -15.27 1.14 6.12
C THR A 122 -15.48 2.61 5.79
N ALA A 123 -15.03 3.52 6.65
CA ALA A 123 -15.17 4.96 6.44
C ALA A 123 -14.35 5.46 5.25
N ILE A 124 -13.15 4.90 5.06
CA ILE A 124 -12.36 5.11 3.84
C ILE A 124 -12.94 4.22 2.73
N PRO A 125 -13.34 4.79 1.59
CA PRO A 125 -13.88 4.01 0.50
C PRO A 125 -12.78 3.21 -0.21
N GLN A 126 -13.12 2.03 -0.71
CA GLN A 126 -12.16 1.10 -1.33
C GLN A 126 -11.36 1.72 -2.47
N TRP A 127 -11.99 2.57 -3.28
CA TRP A 127 -11.34 3.27 -4.40
C TRP A 127 -10.23 4.24 -3.96
N LEU A 128 -10.18 4.60 -2.67
CA LEU A 128 -9.18 5.49 -2.08
C LEU A 128 -8.16 4.76 -1.20
N GLU A 129 -8.45 3.53 -0.75
CA GLU A 129 -7.60 2.78 0.19
C GLU A 129 -6.14 2.72 -0.29
N GLU A 130 -5.90 2.29 -1.53
CA GLU A 130 -4.54 2.20 -2.10
C GLU A 130 -3.84 3.55 -2.18
N GLY A 131 -4.59 4.59 -2.52
CA GLY A 131 -4.08 5.95 -2.60
C GLY A 131 -3.65 6.46 -1.23
N LEU A 132 -4.46 6.21 -0.20
CA LEU A 132 -4.18 6.63 1.16
C LEU A 132 -2.99 5.86 1.75
N ALA A 133 -2.90 4.54 1.51
CA ALA A 133 -1.74 3.74 1.88
C ALA A 133 -0.45 4.25 1.22
N ASN A 134 -0.50 4.54 -0.09
CA ASN A 134 0.62 5.15 -0.82
C ASN A 134 1.00 6.53 -0.29
N TRP A 135 0.02 7.40 -0.06
CA TRP A 135 0.26 8.74 0.49
C TRP A 135 0.93 8.68 1.87
N ALA A 136 0.41 7.83 2.77
CA ALA A 136 0.96 7.67 4.11
C ALA A 136 2.40 7.13 4.09
N ALA A 137 2.68 6.15 3.24
CA ALA A 137 4.00 5.57 3.07
C ALA A 137 4.98 6.48 2.30
N LYS A 138 4.48 7.50 1.59
CA LYS A 138 5.22 8.19 0.52
C LYS A 138 5.72 7.21 -0.54
N HIS A 139 4.86 6.27 -0.93
CA HIS A 139 5.12 5.20 -1.88
C HIS A 139 4.34 5.42 -3.19
N GLY A 140 4.82 4.81 -4.27
CA GLY A 140 4.23 4.92 -5.60
C GLY A 140 4.76 6.10 -6.42
N THR A 141 4.55 6.01 -7.73
CA THR A 141 4.84 7.09 -8.69
C THR A 141 3.66 7.29 -9.61
N ILE A 142 3.39 8.54 -9.98
CA ILE A 142 2.27 8.88 -10.87
C ILE A 142 2.83 9.35 -12.21
N ASP A 143 2.51 8.62 -13.27
CA ASP A 143 2.68 9.10 -14.64
C ASP A 143 1.40 9.81 -15.09
N TYR A 144 1.36 11.12 -14.88
CA TYR A 144 0.19 11.94 -15.22
C TYR A 144 -0.12 11.93 -16.72
N LYS A 145 0.88 11.77 -17.60
CA LYS A 145 0.66 11.70 -19.05
C LYS A 145 -0.03 10.39 -19.42
N TYR A 146 0.42 9.28 -18.84
CA TYR A 146 -0.24 7.99 -18.98
C TYR A 146 -1.67 8.02 -18.42
N LEU A 147 -1.90 8.59 -17.23
CA LEU A 147 -3.26 8.72 -16.66
C LEU A 147 -4.17 9.54 -17.58
N ALA A 148 -3.68 10.68 -18.09
CA ALA A 148 -4.45 11.53 -19.01
C ALA A 148 -4.72 10.86 -20.38
N SER A 149 -3.90 9.87 -20.77
CA SER A 149 -4.12 9.11 -22.01
C SER A 149 -5.19 8.03 -21.87
N GLN A 150 -5.51 7.58 -20.65
CA GLN A 150 -6.50 6.53 -20.43
C GLN A 150 -7.94 7.02 -20.69
N PRO A 151 -8.89 6.10 -20.95
CA PRO A 151 -10.31 6.41 -20.93
C PRO A 151 -10.73 7.01 -19.57
N GLY A 152 -11.75 7.87 -19.59
CA GLY A 152 -12.36 8.33 -18.34
C GLY A 152 -13.00 7.17 -17.61
N VAL A 153 -12.55 6.92 -16.38
CA VAL A 153 -13.15 5.93 -15.47
C VAL A 153 -13.89 6.68 -14.37
N ASP A 154 -15.05 6.18 -13.96
CA ASP A 154 -15.67 6.62 -12.72
C ASP A 154 -14.82 6.12 -11.54
N VAL A 155 -14.07 7.03 -10.93
CA VAL A 155 -13.14 6.68 -9.85
C VAL A 155 -13.83 5.99 -8.67
N LYS A 156 -15.12 6.27 -8.43
CA LYS A 156 -15.88 5.66 -7.33
C LYS A 156 -16.18 4.18 -7.56
N THR A 157 -16.03 3.70 -8.79
CA THR A 157 -16.23 2.30 -9.18
C THR A 157 -14.93 1.49 -9.19
N MET A 158 -13.80 2.12 -8.88
CA MET A 158 -12.52 1.43 -8.74
C MET A 158 -12.55 0.53 -7.49
N GLY A 159 -12.79 -0.76 -7.68
CA GLY A 159 -12.58 -1.78 -6.65
C GLY A 159 -11.12 -2.21 -6.58
N HIS A 160 -10.82 -3.18 -5.71
CA HIS A 160 -9.46 -3.69 -5.51
C HIS A 160 -8.73 -4.00 -6.84
N PRO A 161 -7.44 -3.64 -7.01
CA PRO A 161 -6.71 -3.65 -8.29
C PRO A 161 -6.65 -5.00 -9.02
N PHE A 162 -6.91 -6.10 -8.31
CA PHE A 162 -6.89 -7.48 -8.84
C PHE A 162 -8.28 -8.11 -8.99
N GLY A 163 -9.35 -7.30 -8.95
CA GLY A 163 -10.73 -7.74 -9.21
C GLY A 163 -11.05 -7.92 -10.70
N ASN A 164 -12.14 -8.64 -10.99
CA ASN A 164 -12.59 -8.86 -12.36
C ASN A 164 -13.32 -7.62 -12.91
N GLY A 165 -12.81 -7.01 -13.98
CA GLY A 165 -13.54 -6.03 -14.81
C GLY A 165 -13.17 -4.56 -14.65
N GLY A 166 -12.09 -4.23 -13.93
CA GLY A 166 -11.60 -2.85 -13.77
C GLY A 166 -10.41 -2.50 -14.66
N PRO A 167 -10.01 -1.22 -14.69
CA PRO A 167 -8.73 -0.83 -15.25
C PRO A 167 -7.60 -1.56 -14.49
N GLY A 168 -6.60 -2.08 -15.22
CA GLY A 168 -5.58 -2.96 -14.63
C GLY A 168 -4.81 -2.35 -13.45
N PRO A 169 -4.09 -3.16 -12.65
CA PRO A 169 -3.47 -2.74 -11.39
C PRO A 169 -2.67 -1.44 -11.47
N ARG A 170 -1.89 -1.28 -12.56
CA ARG A 170 -1.09 -0.06 -12.81
C ARG A 170 -1.95 1.21 -12.79
N TYR A 171 -3.08 1.20 -13.48
CA TYR A 171 -3.97 2.35 -13.49
C TYR A 171 -4.57 2.59 -12.11
N HIS A 172 -5.06 1.54 -11.45
CA HIS A 172 -5.68 1.66 -10.13
C HIS A 172 -4.74 2.31 -9.10
N TYR A 173 -3.51 1.83 -8.98
CA TYR A 173 -2.53 2.41 -8.07
C TYR A 173 -2.20 3.87 -8.42
N MET A 174 -2.00 4.18 -9.70
CA MET A 174 -1.70 5.56 -10.11
C MET A 174 -2.89 6.49 -9.89
N ALA A 175 -4.11 6.06 -10.22
CA ALA A 175 -5.32 6.86 -10.13
C ALA A 175 -5.70 7.12 -8.66
N SER A 176 -5.67 6.09 -7.80
CA SER A 176 -5.93 6.24 -6.36
C SER A 176 -4.90 7.16 -5.68
N THR A 177 -3.61 7.04 -6.03
CA THR A 177 -2.57 7.94 -5.51
C THR A 177 -2.78 9.37 -6.00
N ALA A 178 -3.12 9.57 -7.28
CA ALA A 178 -3.44 10.88 -7.83
C ALA A 178 -4.72 11.49 -7.20
N LEU A 179 -5.71 10.67 -6.83
CA LEU A 179 -6.88 11.12 -6.08
C LEU A 179 -6.50 11.66 -4.71
N MET A 180 -5.60 10.98 -3.98
CA MET A 180 -5.11 11.52 -2.71
C MET A 180 -4.34 12.83 -2.88
N GLU A 181 -3.49 12.95 -3.91
CA GLU A 181 -2.83 14.24 -4.21
C GLU A 181 -3.84 15.34 -4.53
N MET A 182 -4.90 15.01 -5.27
CA MET A 182 -5.97 15.95 -5.60
C MET A 182 -6.73 16.40 -4.35
N ILE A 183 -7.20 15.47 -3.53
CA ILE A 183 -7.93 15.78 -2.29
C ILE A 183 -7.04 16.63 -1.36
N GLY A 184 -5.76 16.27 -1.23
CA GLY A 184 -4.80 17.03 -0.42
C GLY A 184 -4.48 18.43 -0.98
N SER A 185 -4.79 18.70 -2.25
CA SER A 185 -4.70 20.05 -2.82
C SER A 185 -5.91 20.93 -2.51
N HIS A 186 -6.99 20.34 -2.01
CA HIS A 186 -8.25 21.01 -1.68
C HIS A 186 -8.46 21.17 -0.17
N CYS A 187 -8.01 20.21 0.63
CA CYS A 187 -8.19 20.22 2.08
C CYS A 187 -7.02 19.55 2.82
N GLN A 188 -6.93 19.77 4.14
CA GLN A 188 -5.97 19.09 4.99
C GLN A 188 -6.38 17.62 5.17
N ILE A 189 -5.56 16.69 4.70
CA ILE A 189 -5.86 15.25 4.77
C ILE A 189 -6.05 14.78 6.22
N HIS A 190 -5.26 15.30 7.16
CA HIS A 190 -5.38 14.93 8.57
C HIS A 190 -6.77 15.27 9.14
N ASP A 191 -7.25 16.49 8.94
CA ASP A 191 -8.59 16.91 9.39
C ASP A 191 -9.69 16.06 8.75
N LEU A 192 -9.57 15.77 7.45
CA LEU A 192 -10.51 14.91 6.72
C LEU A 192 -10.56 13.49 7.32
N LEU A 193 -9.40 12.92 7.65
CA LEU A 193 -9.31 11.59 8.25
C LEU A 193 -9.88 11.58 9.67
N GLN A 194 -9.62 12.61 10.47
CA GLN A 194 -10.21 12.74 11.82
C GLN A 194 -11.74 12.77 11.77
N LEU A 195 -12.32 13.55 10.85
CA LEU A 195 -13.76 13.61 10.65
C LEU A 195 -14.34 12.26 10.18
N SER A 196 -13.54 11.47 9.46
CA SER A 196 -13.95 10.17 8.92
C SER A 196 -13.87 9.02 9.94
N VAL A 197 -13.57 9.27 11.22
CA VAL A 197 -13.61 8.22 12.24
C VAL A 197 -15.08 7.92 12.59
N GLY A 198 -15.63 6.88 11.97
CA GLY A 198 -17.01 6.42 12.19
C GLY A 198 -18.02 6.91 11.15
N GLU A 199 -17.62 7.86 10.29
CA GLU A 199 -18.44 8.43 9.24
C GLU A 199 -17.80 8.25 7.86
N LYS A 200 -18.61 8.21 6.79
CA LYS A 200 -18.09 8.02 5.43
C LYS A 200 -17.35 9.26 4.95
N LEU A 201 -16.07 9.11 4.59
CA LEU A 201 -15.22 10.20 4.08
C LEU A 201 -15.84 10.96 2.91
N GLU A 202 -16.60 10.24 2.06
CA GLU A 202 -17.29 10.79 0.90
C GLU A 202 -18.23 11.96 1.24
N GLY A 203 -18.87 11.94 2.42
CA GLY A 203 -19.76 13.02 2.86
C GLY A 203 -19.04 14.35 3.11
N TYR A 204 -17.72 14.30 3.32
CA TYR A 204 -16.91 15.47 3.63
C TYR A 204 -16.20 16.06 2.40
N LEU A 205 -16.13 15.32 1.29
CA LEU A 205 -15.43 15.78 0.08
C LEU A 205 -16.07 17.04 -0.52
N ASP A 206 -17.40 17.09 -0.57
CA ASP A 206 -18.10 18.28 -1.04
C ASP A 206 -17.99 19.42 -0.01
N THR A 207 -18.48 19.20 1.20
CA THR A 207 -18.62 20.24 2.23
C THR A 207 -17.28 20.84 2.70
N PHE A 208 -16.26 20.01 2.92
CA PHE A 208 -14.99 20.44 3.52
C PHE A 208 -13.85 20.59 2.52
N CYS A 209 -13.87 19.80 1.44
CA CYS A 209 -12.85 19.88 0.40
C CYS A 209 -13.36 20.64 -0.85
N GLY A 210 -14.64 21.03 -0.93
CA GLY A 210 -15.15 21.77 -2.10
C GLY A 210 -15.11 20.95 -3.39
N ILE A 211 -15.29 19.63 -3.30
CA ILE A 211 -15.26 18.68 -4.43
C ILE A 211 -16.67 18.10 -4.64
N PRO A 212 -17.61 18.86 -5.25
CA PRO A 212 -18.98 18.39 -5.48
C PRO A 212 -19.06 17.28 -6.53
N ASP A 213 -18.17 17.30 -7.52
CA ASP A 213 -18.03 16.24 -8.53
C ASP A 213 -16.58 15.72 -8.55
N LEU A 214 -16.36 14.62 -7.84
CA LEU A 214 -15.08 13.95 -7.73
C LEU A 214 -14.49 13.56 -9.09
N ASN A 215 -15.32 13.09 -10.02
CA ASN A 215 -14.87 12.60 -11.32
C ASN A 215 -14.47 13.74 -12.24
N ALA A 216 -15.28 14.80 -12.30
CA ALA A 216 -14.94 15.99 -13.07
C ALA A 216 -13.67 16.66 -12.51
N GLU A 217 -13.56 16.78 -11.18
CA GLU A 217 -12.39 17.36 -10.55
C GLU A 217 -11.13 16.52 -10.79
N PHE A 218 -11.22 15.21 -10.69
CA PHE A 218 -10.11 14.30 -10.98
C PHE A 218 -9.60 14.43 -12.41
N ARG A 219 -10.50 14.46 -13.40
CA ARG A 219 -10.12 14.68 -14.81
C ARG A 219 -9.43 16.03 -15.02
N ARG A 220 -9.93 17.09 -14.38
CA ARG A 220 -9.30 18.43 -14.42
C ARG A 220 -7.92 18.42 -13.80
N PHE A 221 -7.78 17.81 -12.62
CA PHE A 221 -6.53 17.69 -11.89
C PHE A 221 -5.47 16.94 -12.70
N VAL A 222 -5.82 15.76 -13.24
CA VAL A 222 -4.92 14.94 -14.06
C VAL A 222 -4.50 15.68 -15.34
N ALA A 223 -5.44 16.30 -16.06
CA ALA A 223 -5.13 17.07 -17.27
C ALA A 223 -4.17 18.23 -16.98
N ARG A 224 -4.41 18.97 -15.89
CA ARG A 224 -3.54 20.06 -15.43
C ARG A 224 -2.13 19.58 -15.09
N LYS A 225 -2.00 18.52 -14.28
CA LYS A 225 -0.70 17.93 -13.89
C LYS A 225 0.05 17.34 -15.09
N ALA A 226 -0.67 16.81 -16.08
CA ALA A 226 -0.10 16.28 -17.32
C ALA A 226 0.29 17.38 -18.34
N GLY A 227 -0.18 18.62 -18.16
CA GLY A 227 0.04 19.71 -19.11
C GLY A 227 -0.70 19.53 -20.44
N VAL A 228 -1.90 18.93 -20.40
CA VAL A 228 -2.71 18.67 -21.60
C VAL A 228 -4.11 19.28 -21.47
N PRO A 229 -4.80 19.60 -22.58
CA PRO A 229 -6.18 20.07 -22.53
C PRO A 229 -7.11 19.01 -21.93
N LEU A 230 -8.16 19.46 -21.23
CA LEU A 230 -9.20 18.57 -20.74
C LEU A 230 -9.92 17.93 -21.93
N LYS A 231 -9.89 16.59 -21.99
CA LYS A 231 -10.71 15.83 -22.95
C LYS A 231 -12.18 16.00 -22.58
N LYS A 232 -13.00 16.36 -23.57
CA LYS A 232 -14.45 16.43 -23.44
C LYS A 232 -15.03 15.03 -23.25
#